data_AF-A0A554H3R7-F1
#
_entry.id   AF-A0A554H3R7-F1
#
_cell.length_a   1.000
_cell.length_b   1.000
_cell.length_c   1.000
_cell.angle_alpha   90.00
_cell.angle_beta   90.00
_cell.angle_gamma   90.00
#
_symmetry.space_group_name_H-M   'P 1'
#
loop_
_entity.id
_entity.type
_entity.pdbx_description
1 polymer ?
#
loop_
_entity_poly.entity_id
_entity_poly.type
_entity_poly.pdbx_seq_one_letter_code
_entity_poly.pdbx_strand_id
1 'polypeptide(L)'
;MASNIHSPSVDDQISYLREALELRLLEVSDIVQWADDQITARENPTYELIELALMSDSNRYDTANQLLRVGTPSLSRAEVLPYVLAKAHEKLLVDPDFGKVLAEGMYQSWFRSNYDFPDALSLCGYFEDAYSLAESGIVGTVDQINRELLEFTAQFQDCNWFASVLGR
;
A
#
# COMPACT_ATOMS: atom_id res chain seq x y z
N MET A 1 -21.60 -17.91 -0.86
CA MET A 1 -20.54 -18.78 -0.30
C MET A 1 -20.00 -18.07 0.91
N ALA A 2 -20.07 -18.68 2.09
CA ALA A 2 -19.60 -18.06 3.33
C ALA A 2 -18.06 -18.02 3.31
N SER A 3 -17.49 -16.85 3.07
CA SER A 3 -16.06 -16.60 3.22
C SER A 3 -15.72 -16.72 4.70
N ASN A 4 -15.11 -17.84 5.09
CA ASN A 4 -14.37 -17.94 6.34
C ASN A 4 -13.16 -17.01 6.19
N ILE A 5 -13.33 -15.71 6.48
CA ILE A 5 -12.23 -14.75 6.43
C ILE A 5 -11.39 -15.03 7.69
N HIS A 6 -10.40 -15.93 7.56
CA HIS A 6 -9.32 -16.01 8.54
C HIS A 6 -8.67 -14.64 8.63
N SER A 7 -8.39 -14.16 9.84
CA SER A 7 -7.59 -12.94 10.02
C SER A 7 -6.22 -13.13 9.32
N PRO A 8 -5.70 -12.09 8.64
CA PRO A 8 -4.42 -12.19 7.95
C PRO A 8 -3.31 -12.55 8.94
N SER A 9 -2.41 -13.45 8.53
CA SER A 9 -1.22 -13.78 9.32
C SER A 9 -0.29 -12.57 9.45
N VAL A 10 0.70 -12.63 10.34
CA VAL A 10 1.69 -11.56 10.48
C VAL A 10 2.47 -11.32 9.18
N ASP A 11 2.79 -12.40 8.45
CA ASP A 11 3.48 -12.34 7.17
C ASP A 11 2.60 -11.71 6.06
N ASP A 12 1.28 -11.98 6.08
CA ASP A 12 0.33 -11.30 5.20
C ASP A 12 0.25 -9.81 5.54
N GLN A 13 0.18 -9.47 6.83
CA GLN A 13 0.13 -8.09 7.31
C GLN A 13 1.39 -7.32 6.91
N ILE A 14 2.58 -7.93 7.05
CA ILE A 14 3.85 -7.34 6.61
C ILE A 14 3.82 -7.05 5.11
N SER A 15 3.27 -7.96 4.30
CA SER A 15 3.11 -7.75 2.85
C SER A 15 2.28 -6.50 2.57
N TYR A 16 1.14 -6.35 3.25
CA TYR A 16 0.24 -5.20 3.09
C TYR A 16 0.87 -3.90 3.59
N LEU A 17 1.39 -3.89 4.81
CA LEU A 17 1.96 -2.71 5.46
C LEU A 17 3.13 -2.14 4.65
N ARG A 18 3.99 -3.02 4.13
CA ARG A 18 5.13 -2.62 3.32
C ARG A 18 4.67 -1.96 2.01
N GLU A 19 3.74 -2.59 1.31
CA GLU A 19 3.26 -2.06 0.04
C GLU A 19 2.50 -0.73 0.24
N ALA A 20 1.63 -0.67 1.24
CA ALA A 20 0.87 0.54 1.57
C ALA A 20 1.77 1.70 2.04
N LEU A 21 2.84 1.42 2.79
CA LEU A 21 3.85 2.42 3.17
C LEU A 21 4.65 2.92 1.95
N GLU A 22 5.05 2.02 1.05
CA GLU A 22 5.79 2.38 -0.16
C GLU A 22 4.94 3.23 -1.13
N LEU A 23 3.63 2.95 -1.21
CA LEU A 23 2.64 3.75 -1.94
C LEU A 23 2.22 5.04 -1.22
N ARG A 24 2.80 5.31 -0.03
CA ARG A 24 2.50 6.48 0.82
C ARG A 24 1.02 6.59 1.21
N LEU A 25 0.35 5.44 1.30
CA LEU A 25 -0.98 5.33 1.85
C LEU A 25 -0.94 5.31 3.37
N LEU A 26 0.14 4.74 3.94
CA LEU A 26 0.43 4.73 5.36
C LEU A 26 1.66 5.56 5.66
N GLU A 27 1.69 6.10 6.87
CA GLU A 27 2.85 6.78 7.42
C GLU A 27 3.65 5.83 8.32
N VAL A 28 4.90 6.19 8.64
CA VAL A 28 5.75 5.42 9.56
C VAL A 28 5.08 5.26 10.93
N SER A 29 4.32 6.26 11.39
CA SER A 29 3.57 6.17 12.65
C SER A 29 2.50 5.07 12.65
N ASP A 30 1.89 4.76 11.50
CA ASP A 30 0.92 3.66 11.43
C ASP A 30 1.63 2.30 11.57
N ILE A 31 2.86 2.18 11.05
CA ILE A 31 3.68 0.97 11.19
C ILE A 31 4.18 0.80 12.62
N VAL A 32 4.61 1.89 13.26
CA VAL A 32 5.02 1.90 14.67
C VAL A 32 3.85 1.46 15.55
N GLN A 33 2.65 2.01 15.32
CA GLN A 33 1.45 1.61 16.07
C GLN A 33 1.14 0.12 15.89
N TRP A 34 1.21 -0.39 14.65
CA TRP A 34 1.04 -1.83 14.41
C TRP A 34 2.07 -2.65 15.19
N ALA A 35 3.33 -2.21 15.25
CA ALA A 35 4.37 -2.90 16.00
C ALA A 35 4.07 -2.92 17.51
N ASP A 36 3.62 -1.79 18.08
CA ASP A 36 3.21 -1.69 19.49
C ASP A 36 2.06 -2.64 19.83
N ASP A 37 1.07 -2.75 18.93
CA ASP A 37 -0.07 -3.66 19.10
C ASP A 37 0.41 -5.13 19.08
N GLN A 38 1.33 -5.48 18.17
CA GLN A 38 1.93 -6.81 18.10
C GLN A 38 2.80 -7.13 19.32
N ILE A 39 3.52 -6.16 19.86
CA ILE A 39 4.32 -6.33 21.09
C ILE A 39 3.40 -6.61 22.27
N THR A 40 2.34 -5.83 22.42
CA THR A 40 1.37 -5.98 23.51
C THR A 40 0.70 -7.35 23.50
N ALA A 41 0.48 -7.92 22.32
CA ALA A 41 -0.16 -9.24 22.15
C ALA A 41 0.78 -10.43 22.40
N ARG A 42 2.08 -10.23 22.62
CA ARG A 42 3.09 -11.31 22.72
C ARG A 42 3.81 -11.28 24.06
N GLU A 43 3.96 -12.45 24.70
CA GLU A 43 4.76 -12.57 25.93
C GLU A 43 6.25 -12.33 25.69
N ASN A 44 6.76 -12.70 24.51
CA ASN A 44 8.17 -12.58 24.13
C ASN A 44 8.28 -11.98 22.72
N PRO A 45 8.14 -10.66 22.55
CA PRO A 45 8.32 -9.99 21.26
C PRO A 45 9.76 -10.15 20.75
N THR A 46 9.92 -10.24 19.43
CA THR A 46 11.26 -10.30 18.80
C THR A 46 11.95 -8.95 18.88
N TYR A 47 13.28 -8.97 18.86
CA TYR A 47 14.07 -7.74 18.90
C TYR A 47 13.77 -6.83 17.71
N GLU A 48 13.61 -7.41 16.52
CA GLU A 48 13.30 -6.69 15.29
C GLU A 48 11.95 -5.95 15.38
N LEU A 49 10.97 -6.53 16.07
CA LEU A 49 9.67 -5.92 16.30
C LEU A 49 9.76 -4.75 17.29
N ILE A 50 10.57 -4.90 18.35
CA ILE A 50 10.85 -3.80 19.30
C ILE A 50 11.60 -2.67 18.59
N GLU A 51 12.61 -2.97 17.77
CA GLU A 51 13.30 -1.97 16.95
C GLU A 51 12.30 -1.22 16.07
N LEU A 52 11.38 -1.93 15.40
CA LEU A 52 10.38 -1.31 14.53
C LEU A 52 9.48 -0.32 15.29
N ALA A 53 9.07 -0.64 16.52
CA ALA A 53 8.29 0.26 17.37
C ALA A 53 9.06 1.54 17.79
N LEU A 54 10.39 1.53 17.69
CA LEU A 54 11.24 2.69 18.04
C LEU A 54 11.61 3.55 16.82
N MET A 55 11.10 3.23 15.62
CA MET A 55 11.48 3.88 14.36
C MET A 55 10.68 5.14 14.02
N SER A 56 10.04 5.81 14.97
CA SER A 56 9.13 6.96 14.70
C SER A 56 9.73 8.08 13.85
N ASP A 57 11.05 8.31 13.94
CA ASP A 57 11.77 9.33 13.17
C ASP A 57 12.48 8.77 11.91
N SER A 58 12.30 7.49 11.60
CA SER A 58 12.91 6.83 10.44
C SER A 58 12.16 7.18 9.15
N ASN A 59 12.83 7.02 8.01
CA ASN A 59 12.17 7.18 6.71
C ASN A 59 11.46 5.88 6.29
N ARG A 60 10.47 6.03 5.39
CA ARG A 60 9.64 4.92 4.89
C ARG A 60 10.43 3.72 4.34
N TYR A 61 11.59 3.94 3.72
CA TYR A 61 12.36 2.85 3.11
C TYR A 61 13.09 2.03 4.17
N ASP A 62 13.66 2.69 5.18
CA ASP A 62 14.26 2.00 6.32
C ASP A 62 13.21 1.23 7.12
N THR A 63 12.04 1.83 7.35
CA THR A 63 10.90 1.16 8.00
C THR A 63 10.40 -0.04 7.18
N ALA A 64 10.27 0.10 5.86
CA ALA A 64 9.90 -1.01 4.96
C ALA A 64 10.94 -2.15 4.97
N ASN A 65 12.22 -1.83 5.07
CA ASN A 65 13.28 -2.83 5.21
C ASN A 65 13.25 -3.51 6.59
N GLN A 66 12.95 -2.77 7.66
CA GLN A 66 12.82 -3.34 8.99
C GLN A 66 11.64 -4.32 9.07
N LEU A 67 10.51 -4.03 8.39
CA LEU A 67 9.40 -4.98 8.28
C LEU A 67 9.83 -6.36 7.73
N LEU A 68 10.79 -6.40 6.80
CA LEU A 68 11.36 -7.64 6.26
C LEU A 68 12.25 -8.39 7.25
N ARG A 69 12.72 -7.72 8.31
CA ARG A 69 13.45 -8.35 9.42
C ARG A 69 12.50 -8.92 10.47
N VAL A 70 11.32 -8.33 10.63
CA VAL A 70 10.28 -8.81 11.55
C VAL A 70 9.66 -10.13 11.09
N GLY A 71 9.46 -10.29 9.78
CA GLY A 71 8.85 -11.49 9.20
C GLY A 71 9.04 -11.54 7.68
N THR A 72 8.55 -12.61 7.06
CA THR A 72 8.74 -12.84 5.62
C THR A 72 7.42 -12.56 4.91
N PRO A 73 7.35 -11.57 4.00
CA PRO A 73 6.13 -11.34 3.21
C PRO A 73 5.67 -12.63 2.53
N SER A 74 4.42 -13.02 2.77
CA SER A 74 3.78 -14.20 2.19
C SER A 74 3.13 -13.91 0.83
N LEU A 75 2.80 -12.65 0.55
CA LEU A 75 2.16 -12.22 -0.69
C LEU A 75 3.15 -11.42 -1.54
N SER A 76 3.11 -11.65 -2.86
CA SER A 76 3.77 -10.79 -3.83
C SER A 76 3.11 -9.41 -3.89
N ARG A 77 3.81 -8.45 -4.51
CA ARG A 77 3.27 -7.10 -4.75
C ARG A 77 1.96 -7.16 -5.52
N ALA A 78 1.89 -7.95 -6.58
CA ALA A 78 0.69 -8.12 -7.39
C ALA A 78 -0.49 -8.71 -6.60
N GLU A 79 -0.23 -9.62 -5.66
CA GLU A 79 -1.28 -10.23 -4.83
C GLU A 79 -1.81 -9.27 -3.76
N VAL A 80 -0.97 -8.40 -3.20
CA VAL A 80 -1.38 -7.49 -2.13
C VAL A 80 -1.92 -6.15 -2.64
N LEU A 81 -1.50 -5.71 -3.83
CA LEU A 81 -1.85 -4.41 -4.39
C LEU A 81 -3.36 -4.15 -4.49
N PRO A 82 -4.23 -5.11 -4.86
CA PRO A 82 -5.69 -4.90 -4.84
C PRO A 82 -6.23 -4.37 -3.50
N TYR A 83 -5.72 -4.89 -2.37
CA TYR A 83 -6.14 -4.44 -1.04
C TYR A 83 -5.63 -3.04 -0.70
N VAL A 84 -4.41 -2.71 -1.15
CA VAL A 84 -3.84 -1.37 -1.00
C VAL A 84 -4.61 -0.37 -1.85
N LEU A 85 -4.98 -0.73 -3.09
CA LEU A 85 -5.75 0.12 -4.00
C LEU A 85 -7.18 0.34 -3.52
N ALA A 86 -7.81 -0.65 -2.88
CA ALA A 86 -9.10 -0.49 -2.22
C ALA A 86 -9.06 0.65 -1.19
N LYS A 87 -8.02 0.67 -0.35
CA LYS A 87 -7.84 1.72 0.66
C LYS A 87 -7.38 3.05 0.06
N ALA A 88 -6.58 3.01 -1.00
CA ALA A 88 -6.20 4.20 -1.76
C ALA A 88 -7.42 4.88 -2.40
N HIS A 89 -8.39 4.11 -2.89
CA HIS A 89 -9.65 4.65 -3.41
C HIS A 89 -10.37 5.54 -2.38
N GLU A 90 -10.50 5.06 -1.14
CA GLU A 90 -11.10 5.83 -0.05
C GLU A 90 -10.36 7.16 0.18
N LYS A 91 -9.02 7.13 0.13
CA LYS A 91 -8.19 8.34 0.28
C LYS A 91 -8.38 9.31 -0.89
N LEU A 92 -8.45 8.82 -2.13
CA LEU A 92 -8.66 9.66 -3.32
C LEU A 92 -10.00 10.40 -3.30
N LEU A 93 -11.04 9.83 -2.69
CA LEU A 93 -12.35 10.48 -2.56
C LEU A 93 -12.30 11.76 -1.69
N VAL A 94 -11.36 11.84 -0.76
CA VAL A 94 -11.23 12.97 0.18
C VAL A 94 -10.00 13.85 -0.08
N ASP A 95 -9.02 13.33 -0.81
CA ASP A 95 -7.73 13.98 -1.10
C ASP A 95 -7.32 13.71 -2.56
N PRO A 96 -7.87 14.48 -3.53
CA PRO A 96 -7.55 14.28 -4.95
C PRO A 96 -6.08 14.53 -5.29
N ASP A 97 -5.38 15.37 -4.52
CA ASP A 97 -3.96 15.67 -4.72
C ASP A 97 -3.06 14.46 -4.44
N PHE A 98 -3.57 13.48 -3.69
CA PHE A 98 -2.92 12.19 -3.50
C PHE A 98 -2.75 11.39 -4.80
N GLY A 99 -3.56 11.68 -5.84
CA GLY A 99 -3.55 10.90 -7.09
C GLY A 99 -2.17 10.79 -7.75
N LYS A 100 -1.44 11.89 -7.84
CA LYS A 100 -0.08 11.90 -8.40
C LYS A 100 0.91 11.09 -7.54
N VAL A 101 0.80 11.22 -6.23
CA VAL A 101 1.65 10.49 -5.28
C VAL A 101 1.40 8.99 -5.38
N LEU A 102 0.13 8.58 -5.47
CA LEU A 102 -0.27 7.20 -5.68
C LEU A 102 0.25 6.66 -7.01
N ALA A 103 0.15 7.44 -8.10
CA ALA A 103 0.63 7.05 -9.42
C ALA A 103 2.14 6.76 -9.43
N GLU A 104 2.95 7.61 -8.78
CA GLU A 104 4.38 7.36 -8.59
C GLU A 104 4.63 6.05 -7.82
N GLY A 105 3.89 5.83 -6.73
CA GLY A 105 3.98 4.61 -5.92
C GLY A 105 3.63 3.34 -6.70
N MET A 106 2.53 3.37 -7.47
CA MET A 106 2.10 2.27 -8.33
C MET A 106 3.14 1.93 -9.40
N TYR A 107 3.72 2.95 -10.04
CA TYR A 107 4.78 2.74 -11.04
C TYR A 107 6.01 2.08 -10.40
N GLN A 108 6.44 2.54 -9.21
CA GLN A 108 7.56 1.93 -8.50
C GLN A 108 7.28 0.47 -8.10
N SER A 109 6.05 0.16 -7.70
CA SER A 109 5.64 -1.21 -7.40
C SER A 109 5.69 -2.11 -8.64
N TRP A 110 5.16 -1.64 -9.76
CA TRP A 110 5.20 -2.32 -11.05
C TRP A 110 6.64 -2.56 -11.52
N PHE A 111 7.50 -1.53 -11.43
CA PHE A 111 8.93 -1.63 -11.75
C PHE A 111 9.64 -2.68 -10.88
N ARG A 112 9.42 -2.67 -9.57
CA ARG A 112 10.02 -3.63 -8.62
C ARG A 112 9.49 -5.06 -8.80
N SER A 113 8.36 -5.21 -9.47
CA SER A 113 7.79 -6.50 -9.87
C SER A 113 8.30 -6.94 -11.25
N ASN A 114 9.37 -6.33 -11.76
CA ASN A 114 9.91 -6.59 -13.09
C ASN A 114 8.86 -6.46 -14.21
N TYR A 115 7.95 -5.49 -14.03
CA TYR A 115 6.84 -5.22 -14.94
C TYR A 115 5.81 -6.36 -15.08
N ASP A 116 5.85 -7.35 -14.20
CA ASP A 116 5.03 -8.57 -14.24
C ASP A 116 3.77 -8.42 -13.38
N PHE A 117 2.85 -7.55 -13.83
CA PHE A 117 1.53 -7.40 -13.22
C PHE A 117 0.46 -8.09 -14.08
N PRO A 118 -0.57 -8.69 -13.44
CA PRO A 118 -1.73 -9.20 -14.17
C PRO A 118 -2.47 -8.05 -14.88
N ASP A 119 -3.24 -8.39 -15.91
CA ASP A 119 -3.97 -7.40 -16.74
C ASP A 119 -4.81 -6.42 -15.92
N ALA A 120 -5.42 -6.88 -14.82
CA ALA A 120 -6.21 -6.04 -13.92
C ALA A 120 -5.40 -4.90 -13.27
N LEU A 121 -4.08 -5.04 -13.15
CA LEU A 121 -3.15 -4.06 -12.59
C LEU A 121 -2.28 -3.39 -13.67
N SER A 122 -2.53 -3.65 -14.95
CA SER A 122 -1.69 -3.15 -16.05
C SER A 122 -1.62 -1.63 -16.13
N LEU A 123 -2.67 -0.92 -15.68
CA LEU A 123 -2.69 0.54 -15.66
C LEU A 123 -1.79 1.15 -14.56
N CYS A 124 -1.25 0.36 -13.62
CA CYS A 124 -0.31 0.87 -12.63
C CYS A 124 0.95 1.49 -13.25
N GLY A 125 1.37 1.02 -14.43
CA GLY A 125 2.49 1.60 -15.19
C GLY A 125 2.14 2.85 -15.99
N TYR A 126 0.85 3.15 -16.17
CA TYR A 126 0.35 4.22 -17.04
C TYR A 126 0.23 5.58 -16.34
N PHE A 127 -0.30 5.59 -15.10
CA PHE A 127 -0.76 6.84 -14.48
C PHE A 127 0.34 7.88 -14.24
N GLU A 128 1.57 7.45 -13.91
CA GLU A 128 2.68 8.39 -13.65
C GLU A 128 3.03 9.22 -14.89
N ASP A 129 3.12 8.56 -16.06
CA ASP A 129 3.34 9.24 -17.34
C ASP A 129 2.12 10.09 -17.73
N ALA A 130 0.90 9.58 -17.49
CA ALA A 130 -0.33 10.30 -17.77
C ALA A 130 -0.42 11.63 -17.01
N TYR A 131 -0.05 11.65 -15.71
CA TYR A 131 0.04 12.90 -14.94
C TYR A 131 1.09 13.84 -15.52
N SER A 132 2.30 13.34 -15.82
CA SER A 132 3.39 14.14 -16.37
C SER A 132 3.01 14.81 -17.71
N LEU A 133 2.31 14.10 -18.59
CA LEU A 133 1.82 14.61 -19.86
C LEU A 133 0.69 15.63 -19.69
N ALA A 134 -0.23 15.39 -18.75
CA ALA A 134 -1.33 16.29 -18.46
C ALA A 134 -0.86 17.61 -17.84
N GLU A 135 0.09 17.57 -16.90
CA GLU A 135 0.70 18.76 -16.29
C GLU A 135 1.48 19.59 -17.31
N SER A 136 2.11 18.93 -18.28
CA SER A 136 2.82 19.59 -19.39
C SER A 136 1.88 20.18 -20.45
N GLY A 137 0.57 19.95 -20.33
CA GLY A 137 -0.44 20.40 -21.31
C GLY A 137 -0.32 19.69 -22.67
N ILE A 138 0.30 18.50 -22.71
CA ILE A 138 0.54 17.75 -23.96
C ILE A 138 -0.69 16.91 -24.32
N VAL A 139 -1.19 16.10 -23.39
CA VAL A 139 -2.37 15.23 -23.56
C VAL A 139 -3.19 15.20 -22.27
N GLY A 140 -4.51 15.35 -22.40
CA GLY A 140 -5.45 15.26 -21.27
C GLY A 140 -5.37 16.46 -20.32
N THR A 141 -6.06 16.33 -19.18
CA THR A 141 -5.97 17.27 -18.06
C THR A 141 -5.78 16.50 -16.75
N VAL A 142 -5.20 17.14 -15.74
CA VAL A 142 -5.02 16.51 -14.41
C VAL A 142 -6.37 16.04 -13.85
N ASP A 143 -7.43 16.80 -14.04
CA ASP A 143 -8.79 16.40 -13.64
C ASP A 143 -9.27 15.13 -14.36
N GLN A 144 -8.93 14.97 -15.63
CA GLN A 144 -9.25 13.76 -16.38
C GLN A 144 -8.50 12.56 -15.79
N ILE A 145 -7.19 12.69 -15.57
CA ILE A 145 -6.38 11.61 -15.01
C ILE A 145 -6.82 11.24 -13.59
N ASN A 146 -7.19 12.23 -12.77
CA ASN A 146 -7.77 12.00 -11.44
C ASN A 146 -9.05 11.14 -11.51
N ARG A 147 -9.95 11.40 -12.48
CA ARG A 147 -11.15 10.58 -12.67
C ARG A 147 -10.82 9.16 -13.11
N GLU A 148 -9.93 9.00 -14.08
CA GLU A 148 -9.50 7.69 -14.57
C GLU A 148 -8.84 6.86 -13.46
N LEU A 149 -8.01 7.49 -12.62
CA LEU A 149 -7.41 6.84 -11.45
C LEU A 149 -8.45 6.42 -10.42
N LEU A 150 -9.45 7.28 -10.17
CA LEU A 150 -10.55 6.96 -9.26
C LEU A 150 -11.39 5.78 -9.78
N GLU A 151 -11.70 5.75 -11.08
CA GLU A 151 -12.40 4.65 -11.74
C GLU A 151 -11.59 3.35 -11.73
N PHE A 152 -10.27 3.43 -11.94
CA PHE A 152 -9.37 2.29 -11.84
C PHE A 152 -9.37 1.68 -10.44
N THR A 153 -9.15 2.52 -9.41
CA THR A 153 -9.11 2.06 -8.02
C THR A 153 -10.47 1.56 -7.51
N ALA A 154 -11.58 2.06 -8.06
CA ALA A 154 -12.93 1.63 -7.70
C ALA A 154 -13.17 0.12 -7.92
N GLN A 155 -12.45 -0.49 -8.87
CA GLN A 155 -12.58 -1.91 -9.20
C GLN A 155 -12.14 -2.84 -8.05
N PHE A 156 -11.41 -2.32 -7.07
CA PHE A 156 -10.87 -3.08 -5.95
C PHE A 156 -11.58 -2.83 -4.62
N GLN A 157 -12.62 -2.00 -4.58
CA GLN A 157 -13.30 -1.59 -3.32
C GLN A 157 -13.80 -2.76 -2.47
N ASP A 158 -14.15 -3.89 -3.08
CA ASP A 158 -14.62 -5.08 -2.36
C ASP A 158 -13.47 -5.88 -1.70
N CYS A 159 -12.21 -5.51 -1.93
CA CYS A 159 -11.03 -6.14 -1.33
C CYS A 159 -10.75 -5.60 0.07
N ASN A 160 -11.29 -6.24 1.11
CA ASN A 160 -11.25 -5.73 2.49
C ASN A 160 -10.53 -6.64 3.51
N TRP A 161 -9.77 -7.65 3.06
CA TRP A 161 -9.17 -8.65 3.96
C TRP A 161 -8.26 -8.03 5.04
N PHE A 162 -7.56 -6.94 4.71
CA PHE A 162 -6.66 -6.23 5.62
C PHE A 162 -7.32 -5.07 6.39
N ALA A 163 -8.65 -4.93 6.35
CA ALA A 163 -9.34 -3.83 7.02
C ALA A 163 -9.05 -3.76 8.53
N SER A 164 -8.77 -4.90 9.18
CA SER A 164 -8.49 -4.97 10.61
C SER A 164 -7.03 -4.70 11.01
N VAL A 165 -6.09 -4.57 10.07
CA VAL A 165 -4.65 -4.55 10.38
C VAL A 165 -4.21 -3.32 11.17
N LEU A 166 -4.87 -2.18 10.97
CA LEU A 166 -4.52 -0.93 11.65
C LEU A 166 -5.54 -0.50 12.71
N GLY A 167 -6.46 -1.37 13.11
CA GLY A 167 -7.35 -1.13 14.25
C GLY A 167 -8.17 0.17 14.22
N ARG A 168 -8.54 0.67 13.03
CA ARG A 168 -9.40 1.86 12.87
C ARG A 168 -10.66 1.54 12.07
#